data_AF-A0A7K1WU08-F1
#
_entry.id   AF-A0A7K1WU08-F1
#
_cell.length_a   1.000
_cell.length_b   1.000
_cell.length_c   1.000
_cell.angle_alpha   90.00
_cell.angle_beta   90.00
_cell.angle_gamma   90.00
#
_symmetry.space_group_name_H-M   'P 1'
#
loop_
_entity.id
_entity.type
_entity.pdbx_description
1 polymer ?
#
loop_
_entity_poly.entity_id
_entity_poly.type
_entity_poly.pdbx_seq_one_letter_code
_entity_poly.pdbx_strand_id
1 'polypeptide(L)'
;MEKAIQLQVRKDLDAREQHTILKLKGSLISKGFTEIIHILDKDEQYHINYFEAQAGRGSEVRDYIRAFITDEDLVDAAEMLS
;
A
#
# COMPACT_ATOMS: atom_id res chain seq x y z
N MET A 1 10.46 -0.86 -17.63
CA MET A 1 9.46 -1.28 -16.64
C MET A 1 9.57 -0.31 -15.48
N GLU A 2 8.51 0.43 -15.15
CA GLU A 2 8.52 1.24 -13.91
C GLU A 2 8.71 0.28 -12.72
N LYS A 3 9.50 0.69 -11.72
CA LYS A 3 9.68 -0.13 -10.52
C LYS A 3 8.32 -0.29 -9.85
N ALA A 4 7.98 -1.53 -9.47
CA ALA A 4 6.79 -1.82 -8.70
C ALA A 4 6.74 -0.95 -7.44
N ILE A 5 5.57 -0.39 -7.16
CA ILE A 5 5.32 0.41 -5.97
C ILE A 5 5.28 -0.54 -4.76
N GLN A 6 5.99 -0.19 -3.71
CA GLN A 6 6.17 -1.03 -2.53
C GLN A 6 5.58 -0.35 -1.30
N LEU A 7 4.64 -1.03 -0.65
CA LEU A 7 4.06 -0.62 0.62
C LEU A 7 4.43 -1.64 1.68
N GLN A 8 5.25 -1.22 2.63
CA GLN A 8 5.51 -2.00 3.84
C GLN A 8 4.34 -1.86 4.80
N VAL A 9 3.89 -2.96 5.39
CA VAL A 9 2.78 -3.00 6.32
C VAL A 9 3.14 -3.91 7.50
N ARG A 10 2.86 -3.47 8.72
CA ARG A 10 3.02 -4.29 9.93
C ARG A 10 2.12 -5.52 9.88
N LYS A 11 2.58 -6.62 10.47
CA LYS A 11 1.80 -7.85 10.63
C LYS A 11 0.87 -7.77 11.84
N ASP A 12 1.35 -7.15 12.92
CA ASP A 12 0.59 -6.92 14.13
C ASP A 12 -0.20 -5.61 14.01
N LEU A 13 -1.34 -5.71 13.35
CA LEU A 13 -2.31 -4.63 13.16
C LEU A 13 -3.56 -4.91 14.00
N ASP A 14 -4.13 -3.87 14.58
CA ASP A 14 -5.44 -3.98 15.22
C ASP A 14 -6.58 -4.17 14.19
N ALA A 15 -7.78 -4.46 14.66
CA ALA A 15 -8.93 -4.71 13.79
C ALA A 15 -9.31 -3.51 12.90
N ARG A 16 -9.12 -2.28 13.40
CA ARG A 16 -9.38 -1.04 12.64
C ARG A 16 -8.32 -0.90 11.55
N GLU A 17 -7.05 -1.00 11.89
CA GLU A 17 -5.93 -0.88 10.96
C GLU A 17 -6.00 -1.93 9.85
N GLN A 18 -6.30 -3.19 10.19
CA GLN A 18 -6.51 -4.25 9.21
C GLN A 18 -7.62 -3.91 8.22
N HIS A 19 -8.79 -3.47 8.73
CA HIS A 19 -9.90 -3.08 7.89
C HIS A 19 -9.56 -1.87 7.00
N THR A 20 -8.85 -0.89 7.53
CA THR A 20 -8.44 0.32 6.80
C THR A 20 -7.41 0.01 5.71
N ILE A 21 -6.45 -0.91 5.96
CA ILE A 21 -5.52 -1.40 4.93
C ILE A 21 -6.25 -2.15 3.82
N LEU A 22 -7.27 -2.95 4.16
CA LEU A 22 -8.12 -3.60 3.15
C LEU A 22 -8.89 -2.56 2.32
N LYS A 23 -9.41 -1.51 2.95
CA LYS A 23 -10.07 -0.37 2.27
C LYS A 23 -9.10 0.36 1.34
N LEU A 24 -7.86 0.60 1.75
CA LEU A 24 -6.81 1.17 0.89
C LEU A 24 -6.63 0.31 -0.37
N LYS A 25 -6.37 -0.99 -0.20
CA LYS A 25 -6.20 -1.95 -1.29
C LYS A 25 -7.39 -1.98 -2.25
N GLY A 26 -8.61 -2.04 -1.73
CA GLY A 26 -9.83 -1.99 -2.55
C GLY A 26 -10.01 -0.67 -3.28
N SER A 27 -9.65 0.46 -2.65
CA SER A 27 -9.73 1.78 -3.26
C SER A 27 -8.75 1.94 -4.43
N LEU A 28 -7.55 1.38 -4.33
CA LEU A 28 -6.54 1.37 -5.38
C LEU A 28 -7.02 0.61 -6.62
N ILE A 29 -7.61 -0.57 -6.41
CA ILE A 29 -8.15 -1.40 -7.50
C ILE A 29 -9.36 -0.71 -8.15
N SER A 30 -10.33 -0.27 -7.34
CA SER A 30 -11.57 0.35 -7.85
C SER A 30 -11.35 1.67 -8.59
N LYS A 31 -10.30 2.44 -8.25
CA LYS A 31 -9.90 3.66 -8.96
C LYS A 31 -9.08 3.39 -10.23
N GLY A 32 -8.79 2.13 -10.54
CA GLY A 32 -7.95 1.75 -11.68
C GLY A 32 -6.51 2.25 -11.54
N PHE A 33 -6.05 2.46 -10.30
CA PHE A 33 -4.71 2.95 -10.01
C PHE A 33 -3.68 1.82 -10.14
N THR A 34 -4.00 0.63 -9.64
CA THR A 34 -3.05 -0.49 -9.61
C THR A 34 -3.71 -1.84 -9.29
N GLU A 35 -3.02 -2.93 -9.65
CA GLU A 35 -3.30 -4.29 -9.20
C GLU A 35 -2.26 -4.74 -8.15
N ILE A 36 -2.69 -5.51 -7.15
CA ILE A 36 -1.76 -6.18 -6.22
C ILE A 36 -1.20 -7.40 -6.94
N ILE A 37 0.10 -7.42 -7.15
CA ILE A 37 0.76 -8.51 -7.88
C ILE A 37 1.35 -9.52 -6.92
N HIS A 38 1.95 -9.04 -5.84
CA HIS A 38 2.71 -9.89 -4.93
C HIS A 38 2.68 -9.36 -3.51
N ILE A 39 2.64 -10.27 -2.55
CA ILE A 39 2.87 -9.97 -1.14
C ILE A 39 4.09 -10.78 -0.72
N LEU A 40 5.13 -10.08 -0.29
CA LEU A 40 6.36 -10.68 0.22
C LEU A 40 6.35 -10.64 1.74
N ASP A 41 6.62 -11.78 2.35
CA ASP A 41 6.96 -11.84 3.76
C ASP A 41 8.37 -11.28 3.96
N LYS A 42 8.49 -10.12 4.63
CA LYS A 42 9.79 -9.44 4.78
C LYS A 42 10.55 -10.02 5.97
N ASP A 43 9.91 -9.99 7.14
CA ASP A 43 10.45 -10.41 8.43
C ASP A 43 9.31 -10.68 9.42
N GLU A 44 9.61 -10.92 10.69
CA GLU A 44 8.61 -11.21 11.74
C GLU A 44 7.60 -10.06 11.97
N GLN A 45 7.95 -8.82 11.62
CA GLN A 45 7.16 -7.64 11.92
C GLN A 45 6.40 -7.12 10.69
N TYR A 46 6.92 -7.33 9.48
CA TYR A 46 6.41 -6.67 8.28
C TYR A 46 6.20 -7.61 7.09
N HIS A 47 5.25 -7.24 6.24
CA HIS A 47 5.13 -7.73 4.87
C HIS A 47 5.19 -6.56 3.88
N ILE A 48 5.54 -6.83 2.63
CA ILE A 48 5.59 -5.83 1.56
C ILE A 48 4.52 -6.18 0.52
N ASN A 49 3.66 -5.21 0.21
CA ASN A 49 2.70 -5.29 -0.88
C ASN A 49 3.30 -4.63 -2.12
N TYR A 50 3.35 -5.38 -3.22
CA TYR A 50 3.82 -4.90 -4.51
C TYR A 50 2.63 -4.57 -5.41
N PHE A 51 2.68 -3.38 -5.95
CA PHE A 51 1.64 -2.78 -6.78
C PHE A 51 2.25 -2.40 -8.15
N GLU A 52 1.56 -2.73 -9.23
CA GLU A 52 1.89 -2.21 -10.58
C GLU A 52 0.87 -1.16 -10.98
N ALA A 53 1.38 0.04 -11.24
CA ALA A 53 0.60 1.12 -11.80
C ALA A 53 0.71 1.09 -13.32
N GLN A 54 -0.33 1.59 -13.99
CA GLN A 54 -0.25 1.87 -15.43
C GLN A 54 0.88 2.88 -15.71
N ALA A 55 1.52 2.74 -16.87
CA ALA A 55 2.67 3.56 -17.25
C ALA A 55 2.39 5.06 -17.07
N GLY A 56 3.22 5.74 -16.28
CA GLY A 56 3.12 7.18 -16.04
C GLY A 56 2.15 7.58 -14.91
N ARG A 57 1.50 6.62 -14.26
CA ARG A 57 0.63 6.87 -13.09
C ARG A 57 1.29 6.55 -11.76
N GLY A 58 2.55 6.09 -11.77
CA GLY A 58 3.23 5.66 -10.54
C GLY A 58 3.35 6.75 -9.47
N SER A 59 3.50 8.02 -9.86
CA SER A 59 3.47 9.16 -8.92
C SER A 59 2.10 9.36 -8.28
N GLU A 60 1.04 9.38 -9.10
CA GLU A 60 -0.35 9.54 -8.64
C GLU A 60 -0.72 8.46 -7.61
N VAL A 61 -0.35 7.20 -7.87
CA VAL A 61 -0.59 6.10 -6.94
C VAL A 61 0.17 6.29 -5.63
N ARG A 62 1.46 6.69 -5.69
CA ARG A 62 2.27 6.94 -4.49
C ARG A 62 1.70 8.08 -3.65
N ASP A 63 1.27 9.16 -4.29
CA ASP A 63 0.72 10.33 -3.61
C ASP A 63 -0.64 10.00 -2.97
N TYR A 64 -1.48 9.23 -3.67
CA TYR A 64 -2.74 8.74 -3.11
C TYR A 64 -2.51 7.85 -1.88
N ILE A 65 -1.58 6.90 -1.95
CA ILE A 65 -1.28 6.01 -0.81
C ILE A 65 -0.77 6.83 0.38
N ARG A 66 0.15 7.78 0.16
CA ARG A 66 0.66 8.64 1.24
C ARG A 66 -0.45 9.46 1.89
N ALA A 67 -1.28 10.12 1.08
CA ALA A 67 -2.41 10.90 1.58
C ALA A 67 -3.35 10.01 2.42
N PHE A 68 -3.69 8.83 1.92
CA PHE A 68 -4.57 7.89 2.62
C PHE A 68 -3.98 7.42 3.96
N ILE A 69 -2.67 7.10 4.00
CA ILE A 69 -1.99 6.68 5.24
C ILE A 69 -2.04 7.80 6.27
N THR A 70 -1.80 9.05 5.86
CA THR A 70 -1.86 10.20 6.77
C THR A 70 -3.29 10.49 7.23
N ASP A 71 -4.26 10.50 6.32
CA ASP A 71 -5.66 10.83 6.62
C ASP A 71 -6.33 9.81 7.54
N GLU A 72 -5.96 8.53 7.43
CA GLU A 72 -6.54 7.44 8.23
C GLU A 72 -5.70 7.06 9.46
N ASP A 73 -4.63 7.82 9.75
CA ASP A 73 -3.74 7.65 10.90
C ASP A 73 -3.03 6.27 10.93
N LEU A 74 -2.50 5.85 9.78
CA LEU A 74 -1.79 4.57 9.59
C LEU A 74 -0.27 4.71 9.57
N VAL A 75 0.27 5.87 9.97
CA VAL A 75 1.70 6.19 9.83
C VAL A 75 2.62 5.22 10.59
N ASP A 76 2.14 4.65 11.69
CA ASP A 76 2.87 3.64 12.48
C ASP A 76 2.64 2.20 11.98
N ALA A 77 1.68 2.02 11.07
CA ALA A 77 1.22 0.72 10.56
C ALA A 77 1.74 0.42 9.15
N ALA A 78 1.88 1.44 8.30
CA ALA A 78 2.25 1.29 6.90
C ALA A 78 3.11 2.45 6.39
N GLU A 79 4.09 2.12 5.55
CA GLU A 79 5.03 3.08 4.99
C GLU A 79 5.37 2.75 3.54
N MET A 80 5.49 3.80 2.72
CA MET A 80 5.93 3.70 1.34
C MET A 80 7.45 3.54 1.25
N LEU A 81 7.92 2.46 0.61
CA LEU A 81 9.35 2.27 0.33
C LEU A 81 9.76 3.01 -0.94
N SER A 82 10.98 3.58 -0.94
CA SER A 82 11.56 4.39 -2.04
C SER A 82 12.14 3.57 -3.18
#